data_AF-A0A162BWX4-F1
#
_entry.id   AF-A0A162BWX4-F1
#
_cell.length_a   1.000
_cell.length_b   1.000
_cell.length_c   1.000
_cell.angle_alpha   90.00
_cell.angle_beta   90.00
_cell.angle_gamma   90.00
#
_symmetry.space_group_name_H-M   'P 1'
#
loop_
_entity.id
_entity.type
_entity.pdbx_description
1 polymer ?
#
loop_
_entity_poly.entity_id
_entity_poly.type
_entity_poly.pdbx_seq_one_letter_code
_entity_poly.pdbx_strand_id
1 'polypeptide(L)'
;MKLMFVLLLLLCALPALAKQPVRVVDIGVMGLASHDLFQWNADTRENEENGRFDLSTIFDFANGTKIYQGGNPKNSSNAAVYSITQNLVSFYAGKKATLLMSRTVTEEQAHIIARQQTVEFFMGMVKESYERFTNARFPNYALAQSVTDDEQGVMRALHDILPGKIIVNRNLTQETLTVTDFKLAMNQLSATEMMQNVKFFDGKYDEEYLHVVIPGFPDSRIINLKEIDQAFIAEQTDYNLDNMLLELHYYGKFPFFGNLIHFTSFGYHLENLFAKGICNKYTDGTVNPWNTIGVECY
;
A
#
# COMPACT_ATOMS: atom_id res chain seq x y z
N MET A 1 -3.95 -7.50 49.05
CA MET A 1 -2.63 -7.37 48.37
C MET A 1 -2.50 -8.23 47.11
N LYS A 2 -2.76 -9.55 47.12
CA LYS A 2 -2.63 -10.39 45.90
C LYS A 2 -3.54 -9.97 44.74
N LEU A 3 -4.78 -9.56 45.01
CA LEU A 3 -5.72 -9.08 43.99
C LEU A 3 -5.26 -7.77 43.31
N MET A 4 -4.68 -6.85 44.08
CA MET A 4 -4.11 -5.60 43.56
C MET A 4 -2.91 -5.84 42.65
N PHE A 5 -2.05 -6.81 43.00
CA PHE A 5 -0.90 -7.17 42.18
C PHE A 5 -1.30 -7.79 40.83
N VAL A 6 -2.33 -8.63 40.83
CA VAL A 6 -2.90 -9.23 39.61
C VAL A 6 -3.57 -8.15 38.75
N LEU A 7 -4.31 -7.22 39.35
CA LEU A 7 -4.93 -6.09 38.62
C LEU A 7 -3.86 -5.16 38.01
N LEU A 8 -2.77 -4.88 38.74
CA LEU A 8 -1.68 -4.04 38.27
C LEU A 8 -0.90 -4.70 37.12
N LEU A 9 -0.68 -6.02 37.20
CA LEU A 9 -0.07 -6.81 36.11
C LEU A 9 -0.95 -6.85 34.86
N LEU A 10 -2.28 -7.00 35.03
CA LEU A 10 -3.24 -6.89 33.92
C LEU A 10 -3.23 -5.50 33.30
N LEU A 11 -3.22 -4.43 34.11
CA LEU A 11 -3.14 -3.04 33.64
C LEU A 11 -1.84 -2.73 32.86
N CYS A 12 -0.72 -3.36 33.23
CA CYS A 12 0.55 -3.23 32.51
C CYS A 12 0.65 -4.11 31.24
N ALA A 13 -0.19 -5.13 31.09
CA ALA A 13 -0.22 -6.01 29.90
C ALA A 13 -1.17 -5.52 28.79
N LEU A 14 -2.17 -4.70 29.14
CA LEU A 14 -3.13 -4.11 28.18
C LEU A 14 -2.50 -3.26 27.05
N PRO A 15 -1.42 -2.48 27.25
CA PRO A 15 -0.84 -1.68 26.17
C PRO A 15 -0.20 -2.53 25.06
N ALA A 16 0.23 -3.76 25.38
CA ALA A 16 0.86 -4.67 24.41
C ALA A 16 -0.16 -5.35 23.47
N LEU A 17 -1.46 -5.20 23.74
CA LEU A 17 -2.57 -5.75 22.94
C LEU A 17 -3.30 -4.66 22.13
N ALA A 18 -2.93 -3.39 22.27
CA ALA A 18 -3.56 -2.31 21.54
C ALA A 18 -3.03 -2.26 20.09
N LYS A 19 -3.95 -2.10 19.13
CA LYS A 19 -3.61 -1.87 17.72
C LYS A 19 -2.64 -0.69 17.61
N GLN A 20 -1.57 -0.86 16.86
CA GLN A 20 -0.66 0.24 16.58
C GLN A 20 -1.36 1.29 15.71
N PRO A 21 -1.11 2.59 15.92
CA PRO A 21 -1.70 3.63 15.09
C PRO A 21 -1.15 3.53 13.66
N VAL A 22 -2.06 3.54 12.68
CA VAL A 22 -1.72 3.69 11.26
C VAL A 22 -1.32 5.13 11.00
N ARG A 23 -0.33 5.31 10.13
CA ARG A 23 0.26 6.61 9.80
C ARG A 23 0.19 6.89 8.30
N VAL A 24 0.44 8.13 7.91
CA VAL A 24 0.49 8.55 6.50
C VAL A 24 1.53 7.74 5.70
N VAL A 25 2.66 7.38 6.31
CA VAL A 25 3.65 6.48 5.68
C VAL A 25 3.06 5.12 5.31
N ASP A 26 2.21 4.57 6.16
CA ASP A 26 1.60 3.25 5.93
C ASP A 26 0.59 3.33 4.79
N ILE A 27 -0.15 4.43 4.68
CA ILE A 27 -1.04 4.72 3.55
C ILE A 27 -0.25 4.78 2.24
N GLY A 28 0.88 5.49 2.22
CA GLY A 28 1.73 5.58 1.03
C GLY A 28 2.32 4.23 0.62
N VAL A 29 2.75 3.42 1.58
CA VAL A 29 3.31 2.09 1.34
C VAL A 29 2.24 1.13 0.83
N MET A 30 1.10 1.04 1.50
CA MET A 30 0.01 0.13 1.11
C MET A 30 -0.62 0.55 -0.22
N GLY A 31 -0.70 1.85 -0.50
CA GLY A 31 -1.12 2.36 -1.80
C GLY A 31 -0.14 1.97 -2.92
N LEU A 32 1.17 2.14 -2.71
CA LEU A 32 2.17 1.69 -3.68
C LEU A 32 2.16 0.16 -3.85
N ALA A 33 2.03 -0.59 -2.75
CA ALA A 33 1.90 -2.05 -2.80
C ALA A 33 0.69 -2.48 -3.63
N SER A 34 -0.44 -1.80 -3.48
CA SER A 34 -1.62 -2.03 -4.33
C SER A 34 -1.33 -1.74 -5.81
N HIS A 35 -0.56 -0.69 -6.13
CA HIS A 35 -0.23 -0.36 -7.51
C HIS A 35 0.79 -1.32 -8.14
N ASP A 36 1.63 -1.96 -7.32
CA ASP A 36 2.60 -2.96 -7.75
C ASP A 36 1.94 -4.32 -8.00
N LEU A 37 0.91 -4.64 -7.21
CA LEU A 37 0.12 -5.86 -7.39
C LEU A 37 -0.92 -5.71 -8.50
N PHE A 38 -1.42 -4.49 -8.73
CA PHE A 38 -2.55 -4.24 -9.61
C PHE A 38 -2.40 -3.01 -10.51
N GLN A 39 -2.66 -3.22 -11.80
CA GLN A 39 -2.98 -2.21 -12.79
C GLN A 39 -4.24 -2.64 -13.56
N TRP A 40 -5.41 -2.30 -13.00
CA TRP A 40 -6.69 -2.55 -13.66
C TRP A 40 -6.81 -1.73 -14.96
N ASN A 41 -7.07 -2.44 -16.06
CA ASN A 41 -7.50 -1.87 -17.32
C ASN A 41 -9.03 -1.96 -17.43
N ALA A 42 -9.69 -0.81 -17.44
CA ALA A 42 -11.15 -0.75 -17.46
C ALA A 42 -11.77 -1.18 -18.82
N ASP A 43 -11.00 -1.11 -19.91
CA ASP A 43 -11.48 -1.46 -21.25
C ASP A 43 -11.42 -2.97 -21.49
N THR A 44 -10.32 -3.61 -21.10
CA THR A 44 -10.16 -5.07 -21.22
C THR A 44 -10.72 -5.83 -20.03
N ARG A 45 -10.92 -5.17 -18.89
CA ARG A 45 -11.30 -5.76 -17.60
C ARG A 45 -10.30 -6.80 -17.11
N GLU A 46 -9.02 -6.49 -17.28
CA GLU A 46 -7.92 -7.34 -16.85
C GLU A 46 -6.91 -6.56 -16.01
N ASN A 47 -6.22 -7.28 -15.14
CA ASN A 47 -5.07 -6.75 -14.42
C ASN A 47 -3.81 -6.85 -15.30
N GLU A 48 -3.14 -5.72 -15.53
CA GLU A 48 -1.92 -5.64 -16.36
C GLU A 48 -0.62 -5.80 -15.54
N GLU A 49 -0.70 -5.80 -14.20
CA GLU A 49 0.47 -6.09 -13.34
C GLU A 49 0.66 -7.59 -13.11
N ASN A 50 1.89 -7.96 -12.72
CA ASN A 50 2.28 -9.34 -12.51
C ASN A 50 1.85 -9.91 -11.14
N GLY A 51 1.30 -9.08 -10.23
CA GLY A 51 0.84 -9.50 -8.92
C GLY A 51 1.95 -9.87 -7.95
N ARG A 52 3.15 -9.27 -8.08
CA ARG A 52 4.32 -9.48 -7.22
C ARG A 52 4.84 -8.15 -6.67
N PHE A 53 5.51 -8.21 -5.53
CA PHE A 53 6.26 -7.07 -4.99
C PHE A 53 7.65 -7.04 -5.64
N ASP A 54 7.73 -6.60 -6.89
CA ASP A 54 9.00 -6.41 -7.61
C ASP A 54 9.22 -5.00 -8.15
N LEU A 55 8.35 -4.06 -7.75
CA LEU A 55 8.37 -2.66 -8.15
C LEU A 55 8.28 -2.50 -9.68
N SER A 56 7.64 -3.43 -10.39
CA SER A 56 7.34 -3.34 -11.83
C SER A 56 6.61 -2.04 -12.17
N THR A 57 5.72 -1.59 -11.28
CA THR A 57 4.99 -0.32 -11.40
C THR A 57 5.92 0.89 -11.50
N ILE A 58 7.17 0.79 -11.00
CA ILE A 58 8.21 1.81 -11.13
C ILE A 58 9.18 1.47 -12.26
N PHE A 59 9.73 0.26 -12.25
CA PHE A 59 10.91 -0.12 -13.05
C PHE A 59 10.60 -0.63 -14.44
N ASP A 60 9.44 -1.23 -14.65
CA ASP A 60 9.07 -1.85 -15.92
C ASP A 60 8.05 -1.00 -16.68
N PHE A 61 7.35 -0.09 -15.99
CA PHE A 61 6.43 0.86 -16.61
C PHE A 61 7.12 1.68 -17.71
N ALA A 62 6.47 1.72 -18.89
CA ALA A 62 7.01 2.35 -20.09
C ALA A 62 8.45 1.87 -20.42
N ASN A 63 8.72 0.57 -20.25
CA ASN A 63 10.01 -0.07 -20.45
C ASN A 63 11.15 0.60 -19.64
N GLY A 64 10.85 1.04 -18.42
CA GLY A 64 11.81 1.67 -17.51
C GLY A 64 12.26 3.08 -17.88
N THR A 65 11.73 3.67 -18.96
CA THR A 65 12.06 5.05 -19.36
C THR A 65 11.57 6.10 -18.36
N LYS A 66 10.65 5.70 -17.45
CA LYS A 66 10.01 6.59 -16.48
C LYS A 66 10.43 6.37 -15.02
N ILE A 67 11.49 5.61 -14.76
CA ILE A 67 11.95 5.29 -13.39
C ILE A 67 12.13 6.57 -12.54
N TYR A 68 12.85 7.55 -13.05
CA TYR A 68 13.15 8.78 -12.31
C TYR A 68 11.94 9.71 -12.14
N GLN A 69 10.85 9.46 -12.85
CA GLN A 69 9.56 10.13 -12.68
C GLN A 69 8.61 9.37 -11.75
N GLY A 70 9.02 8.20 -11.23
CA GLY A 70 8.21 7.34 -10.36
C GLY A 70 7.42 6.24 -11.09
N GLY A 71 7.70 6.02 -12.38
CA GLY A 71 7.07 4.98 -13.20
C GLY A 71 5.62 5.29 -13.56
N ASN A 72 4.71 4.41 -13.16
CA ASN A 72 3.29 4.52 -13.45
C ASN A 72 2.71 5.84 -12.90
N PRO A 73 2.02 6.67 -13.71
CA PRO A 73 1.42 7.92 -13.26
C PRO A 73 0.46 7.79 -12.06
N LYS A 74 -0.13 6.60 -11.83
CA LYS A 74 -0.95 6.32 -10.64
C LYS A 74 -0.17 6.52 -9.34
N ASN A 75 1.14 6.29 -9.33
CA ASN A 75 2.03 6.52 -8.18
C ASN A 75 2.15 8.00 -7.79
N SER A 76 1.70 8.90 -8.66
CA SER A 76 1.72 10.35 -8.47
C SER A 76 0.34 10.93 -8.16
N SER A 77 -0.68 10.08 -7.97
CA SER A 77 -2.07 10.52 -7.73
C SER A 77 -2.38 10.79 -6.25
N ASN A 78 -1.47 10.44 -5.35
CA ASN A 78 -1.59 10.61 -3.91
C ASN A 78 -0.23 11.03 -3.33
N ALA A 79 -0.19 12.11 -2.53
CA ALA A 79 1.05 12.66 -1.99
C ALA A 79 1.84 11.66 -1.11
N ALA A 80 1.15 10.80 -0.34
CA ALA A 80 1.80 9.79 0.47
C ALA A 80 2.45 8.70 -0.40
N VAL A 81 1.72 8.20 -1.41
CA VAL A 81 2.24 7.21 -2.37
C VAL A 81 3.42 7.79 -3.14
N TYR A 82 3.28 9.01 -3.67
CA TYR A 82 4.34 9.71 -4.38
C TYR A 82 5.60 9.86 -3.53
N SER A 83 5.45 10.19 -2.25
CA SER A 83 6.57 10.32 -1.32
C SER A 83 7.32 9.01 -1.13
N ILE A 84 6.61 7.89 -0.99
CA ILE A 84 7.24 6.56 -0.92
C ILE A 84 7.93 6.23 -2.24
N THR A 85 7.27 6.44 -3.37
CA THR A 85 7.84 6.21 -4.70
C THR A 85 9.14 7.00 -4.90
N GLN A 86 9.17 8.30 -4.58
CA GLN A 86 10.38 9.11 -4.73
C GLN A 86 11.49 8.70 -3.77
N ASN A 87 11.16 8.24 -2.56
CA ASN A 87 12.14 7.68 -1.62
C ASN A 87 12.78 6.40 -2.19
N LEU A 88 11.99 5.50 -2.79
CA LEU A 88 12.50 4.28 -3.43
C LEU A 88 13.35 4.59 -4.68
N VAL A 89 12.90 5.53 -5.53
CA VAL A 89 13.68 6.00 -6.69
C VAL A 89 15.02 6.59 -6.26
N SER A 90 15.02 7.40 -5.19
CA SER A 90 16.24 7.98 -4.64
C SER A 90 17.17 6.92 -4.05
N PHE A 91 16.63 5.94 -3.33
CA PHE A 91 17.39 4.81 -2.80
C PHE A 91 18.04 4.00 -3.93
N TYR A 92 17.27 3.63 -4.95
CA TYR A 92 17.75 2.94 -6.15
C TYR A 92 18.88 3.72 -6.85
N ALA A 93 18.66 5.01 -7.10
CA ALA A 93 19.63 5.87 -7.79
C ALA A 93 20.95 5.96 -7.02
N GLY A 94 20.87 6.14 -5.69
CA GLY A 94 22.04 6.16 -4.81
C GLY A 94 22.81 4.85 -4.80
N LYS A 95 22.11 3.70 -4.74
CA LYS A 95 22.71 2.36 -4.84
C LYS A 95 23.39 2.14 -6.19
N LYS A 96 22.70 2.41 -7.29
CA LYS A 96 23.24 2.25 -8.65
C LYS A 96 24.47 3.13 -8.86
N ALA A 97 24.42 4.41 -8.44
CA ALA A 97 25.55 5.32 -8.55
C ALA A 97 26.78 4.82 -7.76
N THR A 98 26.57 4.36 -6.52
CA THR A 98 27.66 3.81 -5.68
C THR A 98 28.32 2.60 -6.33
N LEU A 99 27.51 1.68 -6.88
CA LEU A 99 28.01 0.50 -7.60
C LEU A 99 28.80 0.89 -8.85
N LEU A 100 28.32 1.83 -9.65
CA LEU A 100 29.03 2.31 -10.84
C LEU A 100 30.35 3.02 -10.48
N MET A 101 30.39 3.79 -9.39
CA MET A 101 31.60 4.45 -8.91
C MET A 101 32.68 3.47 -8.46
N SER A 102 32.31 2.26 -8.02
CA SER A 102 33.27 1.21 -7.67
C SER A 102 34.04 0.67 -8.87
N ARG A 103 33.49 0.82 -10.09
CA ARG A 103 34.03 0.29 -11.36
C ARG A 103 34.21 -1.23 -11.38
N THR A 104 33.57 -1.99 -10.48
CA THR A 104 33.68 -3.46 -10.42
C THR A 104 32.51 -4.17 -11.09
N VAL A 105 31.46 -3.44 -11.48
CA VAL A 105 30.24 -3.99 -12.09
C VAL A 105 29.86 -3.21 -13.34
N THR A 106 29.17 -3.88 -14.27
CA THR A 106 28.57 -3.24 -15.45
C THR A 106 27.34 -2.42 -15.06
N GLU A 107 26.83 -1.59 -15.98
CA GLU A 107 25.59 -0.86 -15.74
C GLU A 107 24.38 -1.77 -15.53
N GLU A 108 24.31 -2.87 -16.28
CA GLU A 108 23.26 -3.89 -16.15
C GLU A 108 23.34 -4.57 -14.76
N GLN A 109 24.54 -4.98 -14.34
CA GLN A 109 24.73 -5.56 -13.01
C GLN A 109 24.39 -4.57 -11.90
N ALA A 110 24.79 -3.30 -12.04
CA ALA A 110 24.46 -2.25 -11.09
C ALA A 110 22.95 -2.01 -11.00
N HIS A 111 22.24 -2.05 -12.13
CA HIS A 111 20.78 -1.97 -12.16
C HIS A 111 20.13 -3.14 -11.41
N ILE A 112 20.53 -4.38 -11.72
CA ILE A 112 19.97 -5.58 -11.10
C ILE A 112 20.13 -5.55 -9.58
N ILE A 113 21.36 -5.31 -9.11
CA ILE A 113 21.66 -5.27 -7.68
C ILE A 113 20.90 -4.13 -6.99
N ALA A 114 20.87 -2.93 -7.60
CA ALA A 114 20.16 -1.79 -7.02
C ALA A 114 18.65 -2.03 -6.94
N ARG A 115 18.02 -2.63 -7.97
CA ARG A 115 16.60 -2.98 -7.94
C ARG A 115 16.32 -4.03 -6.87
N GLN A 116 17.07 -5.12 -6.80
CA GLN A 116 16.91 -6.16 -5.78
C GLN A 116 16.98 -5.58 -4.36
N GLN A 117 17.95 -4.71 -4.07
CA GLN A 117 18.06 -4.04 -2.77
C GLN A 117 16.91 -3.06 -2.51
N THR A 118 16.37 -2.42 -3.56
CA THR A 118 15.24 -1.50 -3.43
C THR A 118 13.94 -2.27 -3.15
N VAL A 119 13.76 -3.42 -3.81
CA VAL A 119 12.64 -4.35 -3.56
C VAL A 119 12.70 -4.86 -2.12
N GLU A 120 13.86 -5.33 -1.66
CA GLU A 120 14.03 -5.77 -0.26
C GLU A 120 13.70 -4.65 0.74
N PHE A 121 14.16 -3.43 0.49
CA PHE A 121 13.84 -2.27 1.32
C PHE A 121 12.33 -1.98 1.33
N PHE A 122 11.68 -2.01 0.17
CA PHE A 122 10.24 -1.82 0.05
C PHE A 122 9.45 -2.92 0.78
N MET A 123 9.84 -4.19 0.65
CA MET A 123 9.19 -5.31 1.33
C MET A 123 9.25 -5.16 2.86
N GLY A 124 10.35 -4.62 3.40
CA GLY A 124 10.43 -4.27 4.82
C GLY A 124 9.36 -3.25 5.23
N MET A 125 9.17 -2.20 4.43
CA MET A 125 8.13 -1.19 4.65
C MET A 125 6.72 -1.79 4.54
N VAL A 126 6.49 -2.63 3.55
CA VAL A 126 5.22 -3.33 3.31
C VAL A 126 4.87 -4.20 4.51
N LYS A 127 5.82 -4.98 5.02
CA LYS A 127 5.64 -5.82 6.20
C LYS A 127 5.16 -5.02 7.41
N GLU A 128 5.86 -3.94 7.74
CA GLU A 128 5.49 -3.11 8.88
C GLU A 128 4.11 -2.46 8.72
N SER A 129 3.81 -1.97 7.51
CA SER A 129 2.54 -1.32 7.21
C SER A 129 1.38 -2.30 7.30
N TYR A 130 1.54 -3.50 6.75
CA TYR A 130 0.57 -4.59 6.86
C TYR A 130 0.27 -4.93 8.32
N GLU A 131 1.30 -5.09 9.16
CA GLU A 131 1.12 -5.44 10.58
C GLU A 131 0.36 -4.33 11.34
N ARG A 132 0.58 -3.05 10.99
CA ARG A 132 -0.19 -1.91 11.57
C ARG A 132 -1.64 -1.86 11.08
N PHE A 133 -1.89 -2.07 9.80
CA PHE A 133 -3.24 -2.09 9.23
C PHE A 133 -4.08 -3.24 9.78
N THR A 134 -3.49 -4.43 9.79
CA THR A 134 -4.24 -5.66 10.03
C THR A 134 -4.21 -6.09 11.49
N ASN A 135 -3.25 -5.63 12.28
CA ASN A 135 -2.94 -6.19 13.61
C ASN A 135 -2.66 -7.72 13.55
N ALA A 136 -2.28 -8.24 12.38
CA ALA A 136 -1.85 -9.61 12.14
C ALA A 136 -0.37 -9.64 11.80
N ARG A 137 0.29 -10.79 11.98
CA ARG A 137 1.65 -10.97 11.48
C ARG A 137 1.63 -11.04 9.96
N PHE A 138 2.66 -10.49 9.35
CA PHE A 138 2.84 -10.63 7.91
C PHE A 138 2.97 -12.11 7.48
N PRO A 139 2.41 -12.52 6.32
CA PRO A 139 2.52 -13.90 5.85
C PRO A 139 3.96 -14.40 5.81
N ASN A 140 4.19 -15.57 6.37
CA ASN A 140 5.49 -16.26 6.34
C ASN A 140 5.55 -17.41 5.34
N TYR A 141 4.55 -17.47 4.46
CA TYR A 141 4.41 -18.41 3.36
C TYR A 141 4.16 -17.62 2.07
N ALA A 142 4.55 -18.18 0.93
CA ALA A 142 4.33 -17.56 -0.37
C ALA A 142 3.48 -18.45 -1.28
N LEU A 143 2.68 -17.83 -2.15
CA LEU A 143 1.78 -18.52 -3.07
C LEU A 143 2.15 -18.22 -4.53
N ALA A 144 2.43 -19.26 -5.32
CA ALA A 144 2.71 -19.15 -6.75
C ALA A 144 1.43 -19.01 -7.60
N GLN A 145 0.50 -18.16 -7.16
CA GLN A 145 -0.80 -17.97 -7.78
C GLN A 145 -0.95 -16.55 -8.35
N SER A 146 -1.88 -16.38 -9.29
CA SER A 146 -2.29 -15.06 -9.76
C SER A 146 -3.08 -14.33 -8.67
N VAL A 147 -2.95 -13.01 -8.62
CA VAL A 147 -3.85 -12.17 -7.82
C VAL A 147 -5.26 -12.22 -8.42
N THR A 148 -6.29 -12.07 -7.60
CA THR A 148 -7.70 -12.20 -8.03
C THR A 148 -8.48 -10.88 -7.89
N ASP A 149 -9.63 -10.80 -8.55
CA ASP A 149 -10.52 -9.64 -8.44
C ASP A 149 -11.09 -9.48 -7.03
N ASP A 150 -11.33 -10.58 -6.29
CA ASP A 150 -11.68 -10.53 -4.87
C ASP A 150 -10.61 -9.81 -4.04
N GLU A 151 -9.34 -10.13 -4.29
CA GLU A 151 -8.21 -9.51 -3.58
C GLU A 151 -8.07 -8.02 -3.92
N GLN A 152 -8.32 -7.67 -5.18
CA GLN A 152 -8.39 -6.27 -5.60
C GLN A 152 -9.58 -5.54 -4.96
N GLY A 153 -10.75 -6.18 -4.91
CA GLY A 153 -11.96 -5.68 -4.27
C GLY A 153 -11.74 -5.42 -2.77
N VAL A 154 -11.02 -6.30 -2.09
CA VAL A 154 -10.61 -6.10 -0.70
C VAL A 154 -9.70 -4.88 -0.55
N MET A 155 -8.66 -4.74 -1.37
CA MET A 155 -7.78 -3.55 -1.32
C MET A 155 -8.55 -2.25 -1.54
N ARG A 156 -9.56 -2.26 -2.43
CA ARG A 156 -10.46 -1.12 -2.65
C ARG A 156 -11.33 -0.81 -1.43
N ALA A 157 -11.90 -1.83 -0.78
CA ALA A 157 -12.70 -1.62 0.44
C ALA A 157 -11.87 -1.01 1.58
N LEU A 158 -10.56 -1.25 1.62
CA LEU A 158 -9.65 -0.61 2.58
C LEU A 158 -9.48 0.89 2.35
N HIS A 159 -10.01 1.47 1.25
CA HIS A 159 -10.01 2.92 1.05
C HIS A 159 -10.74 3.69 2.17
N ASP A 160 -11.55 3.02 2.99
CA ASP A 160 -12.10 3.51 4.26
C ASP A 160 -11.06 4.23 5.13
N ILE A 161 -9.83 3.72 5.21
CA ILE A 161 -8.79 4.27 6.10
C ILE A 161 -8.03 5.47 5.50
N LEU A 162 -8.27 5.79 4.22
CA LEU A 162 -7.53 6.86 3.55
C LEU A 162 -7.89 8.22 4.14
N PRO A 163 -6.90 9.03 4.58
CA PRO A 163 -7.15 10.37 5.06
C PRO A 163 -7.46 11.30 3.88
N GLY A 164 -8.59 12.00 3.91
CA GLY A 164 -8.92 13.03 2.93
C GLY A 164 -7.99 14.25 3.05
N LYS A 165 -7.51 14.52 4.27
CA LYS A 165 -6.61 15.64 4.58
C LYS A 165 -5.46 15.24 5.49
N ILE A 166 -4.32 15.89 5.30
CA ILE A 166 -3.16 15.81 6.19
C ILE A 166 -2.64 17.21 6.50
N ILE A 167 -1.89 17.35 7.60
CA ILE A 167 -1.21 18.62 7.92
C ILE A 167 0.16 18.61 7.25
N VAL A 168 0.52 19.69 6.58
CA VAL A 168 1.83 19.90 5.97
C VAL A 168 2.52 21.10 6.59
N ASN A 169 3.83 21.00 6.75
CA ASN A 169 4.69 22.10 7.16
C ASN A 169 5.25 22.74 5.89
N ARG A 170 4.90 23.99 5.66
CA ARG A 170 5.42 24.80 4.56
C ARG A 170 6.08 26.02 5.17
N ASN A 171 7.41 26.09 5.07
CA ASN A 171 8.21 27.11 5.76
C ASN A 171 7.98 27.09 7.29
N LEU A 172 7.42 28.17 7.85
CA LEU A 172 7.14 28.33 9.28
C LEU A 172 5.64 28.18 9.61
N THR A 173 4.81 27.76 8.65
CA THR A 173 3.36 27.61 8.81
C THR A 173 2.92 26.15 8.64
N GLN A 174 1.87 25.79 9.38
CA GLN A 174 1.12 24.55 9.18
C GLN A 174 -0.07 24.83 8.27
N GLU A 175 -0.21 24.01 7.23
CA GLU A 175 -1.29 24.10 6.25
C GLU A 175 -1.98 22.74 6.15
N THR A 176 -3.26 22.73 5.78
CA THR A 176 -3.99 21.49 5.53
C THR A 176 -3.96 21.18 4.04
N LEU A 177 -3.43 20.01 3.67
CA LEU A 177 -3.38 19.52 2.30
C LEU A 177 -4.48 18.50 2.08
N THR A 178 -5.26 18.67 1.01
CA THR A 178 -6.20 17.66 0.50
C THR A 178 -5.41 16.62 -0.29
N VAL A 179 -5.48 15.35 0.14
CA VAL A 179 -4.61 14.28 -0.39
C VAL A 179 -4.98 13.89 -1.83
N THR A 180 -6.23 14.14 -2.24
CA THR A 180 -6.76 13.87 -3.58
C THR A 180 -6.60 15.04 -4.56
N ASP A 181 -6.02 16.17 -4.14
CA ASP A 181 -5.78 17.31 -5.04
C ASP A 181 -4.64 16.99 -6.01
N PHE A 182 -4.97 16.77 -7.28
CA PHE A 182 -4.01 16.45 -8.34
C PHE A 182 -2.88 17.49 -8.48
N LYS A 183 -3.14 18.77 -8.13
CA LYS A 183 -2.10 19.83 -8.21
C LYS A 183 -1.04 19.64 -7.14
N LEU A 184 -1.39 18.97 -6.06
CA LEU A 184 -0.57 18.78 -4.86
C LEU A 184 -0.16 17.32 -4.65
N ALA A 185 -0.70 16.39 -5.44
CA ALA A 185 -0.42 14.96 -5.37
C ALA A 185 1.06 14.61 -5.65
N MET A 186 1.79 15.47 -6.37
CA MET A 186 3.24 15.35 -6.58
C MET A 186 4.08 16.13 -5.54
N ASN A 187 3.51 16.47 -4.38
CA ASN A 187 4.29 17.04 -3.28
C ASN A 187 4.89 15.93 -2.43
N GLN A 188 6.22 15.85 -2.41
CA GLN A 188 6.93 14.98 -1.49
C GLN A 188 6.75 15.49 -0.05
N LEU A 189 6.27 14.61 0.82
CA LEU A 189 6.06 14.84 2.24
C LEU A 189 7.37 14.58 3.00
N SER A 190 7.66 15.45 3.96
CA SER A 190 8.73 15.33 4.94
C SER A 190 8.47 14.16 5.92
N ALA A 191 9.54 13.73 6.61
CA ALA A 191 9.44 12.64 7.59
C ALA A 191 8.41 12.92 8.70
N THR A 192 8.32 14.16 9.19
CA THR A 192 7.33 14.54 10.21
C THR A 192 5.91 14.45 9.66
N GLU A 193 5.69 14.88 8.42
CA GLU A 193 4.37 14.79 7.76
C GLU A 193 3.97 13.32 7.53
N MET A 194 4.91 12.47 7.13
CA MET A 194 4.68 11.04 6.92
C MET A 194 4.37 10.26 8.22
N MET A 195 4.77 10.80 9.37
CA MET A 195 4.59 10.17 10.68
C MET A 195 3.29 10.57 11.39
N GLN A 196 2.46 11.39 10.77
CA GLN A 196 1.13 11.73 11.28
C GLN A 196 0.25 10.49 11.37
N ASN A 197 -0.48 10.35 12.47
CA ASN A 197 -1.51 9.32 12.60
C ASN A 197 -2.68 9.63 11.66
N VAL A 198 -3.25 8.60 11.07
CA VAL A 198 -4.50 8.69 10.30
C VAL A 198 -5.67 8.17 11.12
N LYS A 199 -6.89 8.45 10.67
CA LYS A 199 -8.06 7.78 11.22
C LYS A 199 -7.91 6.27 11.02
N PHE A 200 -8.48 5.50 11.94
CA PHE A 200 -8.61 4.06 11.76
C PHE A 200 -9.95 3.75 11.08
N PHE A 201 -10.17 2.49 10.67
CA PHE A 201 -11.39 2.07 9.98
C PHE A 201 -12.66 2.53 10.70
N ASP A 202 -13.53 3.26 10.00
CA ASP A 202 -14.79 3.75 10.53
C ASP A 202 -15.99 3.44 9.62
N GLY A 203 -15.75 2.70 8.52
CA GLY A 203 -16.74 2.29 7.53
C GLY A 203 -17.20 3.42 6.62
N LYS A 204 -16.40 4.49 6.47
CA LYS A 204 -16.73 5.69 5.72
C LYS A 204 -15.54 6.17 4.90
N TYR A 205 -15.81 6.52 3.66
CA TYR A 205 -14.86 7.28 2.85
C TYR A 205 -14.83 8.72 3.36
N ASP A 206 -13.65 9.34 3.38
CA ASP A 206 -13.54 10.77 3.62
C ASP A 206 -14.13 11.56 2.44
N GLU A 207 -14.70 12.73 2.73
CA GLU A 207 -15.43 13.58 1.76
C GLU A 207 -14.60 13.90 0.51
N GLU A 208 -13.27 14.03 0.68
CA GLU A 208 -12.32 14.31 -0.39
C GLU A 208 -12.21 13.18 -1.43
N TYR A 209 -12.57 11.95 -1.05
CA TYR A 209 -12.61 10.79 -1.96
C TYR A 209 -13.98 10.64 -2.65
N LEU A 210 -15.01 11.35 -2.20
CA LEU A 210 -16.31 11.39 -2.86
C LEU A 210 -16.34 12.40 -4.02
N HIS A 211 -15.32 13.27 -4.12
CA HIS A 211 -15.25 14.38 -5.07
C HIS A 211 -13.85 14.53 -5.68
N VAL A 212 -13.22 13.42 -6.09
CA VAL A 212 -11.86 13.45 -6.65
C VAL A 212 -11.87 14.13 -8.02
N VAL A 213 -11.00 15.13 -8.20
CA VAL A 213 -10.86 15.86 -9.46
C VAL A 213 -9.77 15.21 -10.31
N ILE A 214 -10.17 14.63 -11.44
CA ILE A 214 -9.28 14.11 -12.47
C ILE A 214 -9.09 15.18 -13.56
N PRO A 215 -7.86 15.68 -13.78
CA PRO A 215 -7.58 16.59 -14.88
C PRO A 215 -7.92 15.96 -16.22
N GLY A 216 -8.61 16.69 -17.07
CA GLY A 216 -8.96 16.30 -18.44
C GLY A 216 -8.93 17.50 -19.37
N PHE A 217 -8.89 17.23 -20.67
CA PHE A 217 -9.02 18.25 -21.71
C PHE A 217 -10.25 17.91 -22.58
N PRO A 218 -11.18 18.86 -22.82
CA PRO A 218 -11.13 20.28 -22.44
C PRO A 218 -11.46 20.55 -20.95
N ASP A 219 -12.18 19.65 -20.29
CA ASP A 219 -12.67 19.84 -18.92
C ASP A 219 -12.17 18.75 -17.97
N SER A 220 -12.04 19.12 -16.69
CA SER A 220 -11.76 18.15 -15.62
C SER A 220 -13.01 17.32 -15.30
N ARG A 221 -12.81 16.06 -14.93
CA ARG A 221 -13.88 15.17 -14.49
C ARG A 221 -13.85 15.05 -12.97
N ILE A 222 -15.01 15.13 -12.32
CA ILE A 222 -15.17 14.80 -10.91
C ILE A 222 -15.66 13.34 -10.83
N ILE A 223 -15.03 12.55 -9.97
CA ILE A 223 -15.44 11.17 -9.69
C ILE A 223 -15.73 10.97 -8.21
N ASN A 224 -16.62 10.03 -7.92
CA ASN A 224 -16.85 9.48 -6.60
C ASN A 224 -16.12 8.14 -6.49
N LEU A 225 -15.06 8.07 -5.68
CA LEU A 225 -14.27 6.86 -5.54
C LEU A 225 -15.07 5.72 -4.92
N LYS A 226 -15.96 6.02 -3.95
CA LYS A 226 -16.84 5.01 -3.35
C LYS A 226 -17.73 4.36 -4.41
N GLU A 227 -18.31 5.14 -5.31
CA GLU A 227 -19.15 4.60 -6.39
C GLU A 227 -18.37 3.73 -7.37
N ILE A 228 -17.14 4.12 -7.70
CA ILE A 228 -16.25 3.33 -8.58
C ILE A 228 -15.88 2.00 -7.91
N ASP A 229 -15.49 2.03 -6.63
CA ASP A 229 -15.15 0.82 -5.89
C ASP A 229 -16.38 -0.07 -5.69
N GLN A 230 -17.54 0.51 -5.40
CA GLN A 230 -18.81 -0.21 -5.30
C GLN A 230 -19.17 -0.92 -6.61
N ALA A 231 -19.02 -0.24 -7.75
CA ALA A 231 -19.29 -0.82 -9.06
C ALA A 231 -18.31 -1.96 -9.38
N PHE A 232 -17.01 -1.76 -9.14
CA PHE A 232 -16.02 -2.82 -9.31
C PHE A 232 -16.36 -4.05 -8.47
N ILE A 233 -16.59 -3.86 -7.15
CA ILE A 233 -16.87 -4.95 -6.22
C ILE A 233 -18.14 -5.70 -6.61
N ALA A 234 -19.22 -4.98 -6.95
CA ALA A 234 -20.48 -5.60 -7.35
C ALA A 234 -20.41 -6.34 -8.71
N GLU A 235 -19.53 -5.91 -9.61
CA GLU A 235 -19.41 -6.51 -10.94
C GLU A 235 -18.38 -7.66 -11.01
N GLN A 236 -17.32 -7.60 -10.21
CA GLN A 236 -16.15 -8.49 -10.34
C GLN A 236 -15.99 -9.48 -9.18
N THR A 237 -16.76 -9.35 -8.11
CA THR A 237 -16.62 -10.17 -6.90
C THR A 237 -17.98 -10.63 -6.38
N ASP A 238 -17.99 -11.59 -5.46
CA ASP A 238 -19.20 -12.00 -4.73
C ASP A 238 -19.48 -11.12 -3.48
N TYR A 239 -18.69 -10.07 -3.27
CA TYR A 239 -18.80 -9.19 -2.12
C TYR A 239 -19.74 -8.00 -2.34
N ASN A 240 -20.11 -7.36 -1.24
CA ASN A 240 -20.86 -6.11 -1.23
C ASN A 240 -20.11 -5.06 -0.40
N LEU A 241 -19.74 -3.94 -1.01
CA LEU A 241 -18.92 -2.92 -0.35
C LEU A 241 -19.57 -2.36 0.93
N ASP A 242 -20.88 -2.10 0.96
CA ASP A 242 -21.53 -1.60 2.19
C ASP A 242 -21.43 -2.61 3.35
N ASN A 243 -21.53 -3.92 3.08
CA ASN A 243 -21.28 -4.95 4.08
C ASN A 243 -19.82 -4.97 4.53
N MET A 244 -18.87 -4.86 3.59
CA MET A 244 -17.44 -4.81 3.92
C MET A 244 -17.11 -3.59 4.80
N LEU A 245 -17.65 -2.41 4.47
CA LEU A 245 -17.50 -1.19 5.26
C LEU A 245 -18.12 -1.32 6.65
N LEU A 246 -19.26 -2.02 6.78
CA LEU A 246 -19.86 -2.30 8.08
C LEU A 246 -18.97 -3.19 8.95
N GLU A 247 -18.37 -4.23 8.36
CA GLU A 247 -17.40 -5.07 9.08
C GLU A 247 -16.15 -4.29 9.49
N LEU A 248 -15.63 -3.43 8.62
CA LEU A 248 -14.50 -2.53 8.92
C LEU A 248 -14.84 -1.54 10.04
N HIS A 249 -16.04 -0.96 10.04
CA HIS A 249 -16.53 -0.10 11.10
C HIS A 249 -16.49 -0.82 12.46
N TYR A 250 -17.02 -2.05 12.52
CA TYR A 250 -16.98 -2.83 13.76
C TYR A 250 -15.55 -3.18 14.17
N TYR A 251 -14.69 -3.58 13.22
CA TYR A 251 -13.29 -3.85 13.50
C TYR A 251 -12.59 -2.63 14.12
N GLY A 252 -12.78 -1.44 13.56
CA GLY A 252 -12.16 -0.22 14.07
C GLY A 252 -12.68 0.23 15.43
N LYS A 253 -13.97 0.00 15.72
CA LYS A 253 -14.59 0.33 17.01
C LYS A 253 -14.11 -0.55 18.18
N PHE A 254 -13.58 -1.74 17.91
CA PHE A 254 -13.10 -2.68 18.92
C PHE A 254 -11.56 -2.80 18.89
N PRO A 255 -10.81 -1.84 19.47
CA PRO A 255 -9.35 -1.76 19.35
C PRO A 255 -8.59 -2.88 20.08
N PHE A 256 -9.26 -3.66 20.93
CA PHE A 256 -8.64 -4.74 21.72
C PHE A 256 -8.96 -6.14 21.21
N PHE A 257 -9.78 -6.28 20.17
CA PHE A 257 -10.25 -7.59 19.69
C PHE A 257 -9.71 -7.92 18.30
N GLY A 258 -9.01 -9.05 18.24
CA GLY A 258 -8.65 -9.74 17.00
C GLY A 258 -7.70 -8.98 16.08
N ASN A 259 -7.58 -9.52 14.87
CA ASN A 259 -6.92 -8.92 13.75
C ASN A 259 -7.92 -8.82 12.59
N LEU A 260 -7.65 -7.95 11.62
CA LEU A 260 -8.51 -7.73 10.46
C LEU A 260 -8.79 -9.05 9.71
N ILE A 261 -7.76 -9.89 9.57
CA ILE A 261 -7.78 -11.13 8.79
C ILE A 261 -8.86 -12.11 9.27
N HIS A 262 -9.00 -12.28 10.59
CA HIS A 262 -10.00 -13.19 11.18
C HIS A 262 -11.30 -12.49 11.58
N PHE A 263 -11.30 -11.16 11.67
CA PHE A 263 -12.48 -10.41 12.07
C PHE A 263 -13.46 -10.23 10.92
N THR A 264 -12.97 -10.01 9.71
CA THR A 264 -13.80 -9.78 8.53
C THR A 264 -13.96 -11.04 7.67
N SER A 265 -15.10 -11.16 7.00
CA SER A 265 -15.42 -12.25 6.09
C SER A 265 -14.46 -12.34 4.90
N PHE A 266 -13.86 -11.21 4.52
CA PHE A 266 -12.94 -11.08 3.39
C PHE A 266 -11.46 -11.02 3.79
N GLY A 267 -11.14 -11.01 5.09
CA GLY A 267 -9.79 -10.73 5.59
C GLY A 267 -8.74 -11.73 5.10
N TYR A 268 -9.11 -12.98 4.87
CA TYR A 268 -8.21 -14.00 4.31
C TYR A 268 -7.72 -13.69 2.90
N HIS A 269 -8.50 -12.97 2.08
CA HIS A 269 -8.04 -12.53 0.76
C HIS A 269 -6.89 -11.54 0.88
N LEU A 270 -6.91 -10.68 1.91
CA LEU A 270 -5.79 -9.78 2.17
C LEU A 270 -4.53 -10.56 2.56
N GLU A 271 -4.64 -11.60 3.39
CA GLU A 271 -3.51 -12.47 3.73
C GLU A 271 -2.95 -13.17 2.48
N ASN A 272 -3.83 -13.76 1.67
CA ASN A 272 -3.45 -14.45 0.43
C ASN A 272 -2.82 -13.51 -0.59
N LEU A 273 -3.34 -12.29 -0.75
CA LEU A 273 -2.79 -11.29 -1.65
C LEU A 273 -1.32 -10.99 -1.31
N PHE A 274 -1.02 -10.75 -0.04
CA PHE A 274 0.34 -10.44 0.40
C PHE A 274 1.25 -11.68 0.35
N ALA A 275 0.72 -12.88 0.60
CA ALA A 275 1.45 -14.14 0.39
C ALA A 275 1.80 -14.37 -1.10
N LYS A 276 0.91 -14.00 -2.04
CA LYS A 276 1.20 -14.02 -3.48
C LYS A 276 2.25 -12.96 -3.84
N GLY A 277 2.11 -11.76 -3.28
CA GLY A 277 3.01 -10.63 -3.51
C GLY A 277 4.47 -10.94 -3.19
N ILE A 278 4.73 -11.67 -2.09
CA ILE A 278 6.10 -12.06 -1.70
C ILE A 278 6.65 -13.28 -2.43
N CYS A 279 5.93 -13.87 -3.38
CA CYS A 279 6.43 -15.04 -4.07
C CYS A 279 7.57 -14.68 -5.03
N ASN A 280 8.68 -15.44 -4.98
CA ASN A 280 9.83 -15.32 -5.88
C ASN A 280 9.64 -16.06 -7.22
N LYS A 281 8.40 -16.46 -7.55
CA LYS A 281 8.03 -17.05 -8.83
C LYS A 281 6.84 -16.32 -9.43
N TYR A 282 6.85 -16.16 -10.74
CA TYR A 282 5.68 -15.76 -11.50
C TYR A 282 4.68 -16.92 -11.58
N THR A 283 3.48 -16.60 -12.08
CA THR A 283 2.34 -17.54 -12.16
C THR A 283 2.59 -18.68 -13.14
N ASP A 284 3.47 -18.47 -14.12
CA ASP A 284 3.95 -19.50 -15.05
C ASP A 284 5.08 -20.39 -14.47
N GLY A 285 5.47 -20.16 -13.21
CA GLY A 285 6.51 -20.89 -12.50
C GLY A 285 7.94 -20.38 -12.76
N THR A 286 8.13 -19.37 -13.61
CA THR A 286 9.45 -18.76 -13.82
C THR A 286 9.90 -17.97 -12.60
N VAL A 287 11.21 -17.87 -12.39
CA VAL A 287 11.78 -17.16 -11.23
C VAL A 287 11.59 -15.65 -11.41
N ASN A 288 11.09 -14.98 -10.37
CA ASN A 288 11.14 -13.54 -10.25
C ASN A 288 12.54 -13.13 -9.77
N PRO A 289 13.40 -12.55 -10.63
CA PRO A 289 14.79 -12.27 -10.28
C PRO A 289 14.93 -11.08 -9.31
N TRP A 290 13.87 -10.31 -9.09
CA TRP A 290 13.89 -9.08 -8.30
C TRP A 290 13.62 -9.33 -6.83
N ASN A 291 12.83 -10.37 -6.54
CA ASN A 291 12.51 -10.78 -5.18
C ASN A 291 13.51 -11.86 -4.72
N THR A 292 14.42 -11.45 -3.83
CA THR A 292 15.47 -12.32 -3.29
C THR A 292 15.08 -12.94 -1.94
N ILE A 293 13.85 -12.72 -1.46
CA ILE A 293 13.42 -13.24 -0.17
C ILE A 293 13.29 -14.77 -0.25
N GLY A 294 13.94 -15.45 0.70
CA GLY A 294 14.03 -16.91 0.78
C GLY A 294 12.77 -17.62 1.28
N VAL A 295 11.58 -17.12 0.97
CA VAL A 295 10.32 -17.83 1.27
C VAL A 295 10.01 -18.74 0.09
N GLU A 296 9.84 -20.02 0.35
CA GLU A 296 9.46 -21.00 -0.68
C GLU A 296 8.02 -20.73 -1.14
N CYS A 297 7.81 -20.67 -2.46
CA CYS A 297 6.47 -20.56 -3.04
C CYS A 297 5.83 -21.93 -3.22
N TYR A 298 4.61 -22.05 -2.71
CA TYR A 298 3.72 -23.21 -2.84
C TYR A 298 2.66 -23.00 -3.92
#